data_AF-A0A9Q3JEA5-F1
#
_entry.id   AF-A0A9Q3JEA5-F1
#
_cell.length_a   1.000
_cell.length_b   1.000
_cell.length_c   1.000
_cell.angle_alpha   90.00
_cell.angle_beta   90.00
_cell.angle_gamma   90.00
#
_symmetry.space_group_name_H-M   'P 1'
#
loop_
_entity.id
_entity.type
_entity.pdbx_description
1 polymer ?
#
loop_
_entity_poly.entity_id
_entity_poly.type
_entity_poly.pdbx_seq_one_letter_code
_entity_poly.pdbx_strand_id
1 'polypeptide(L)' 'MDWVTGLPPGGDKRYNACLVIVDRFGKTPIFLPCHKDDSAMDTDLLIWNQVVSWTGIFTNII' A
#
# COMPACT_ATOMS: atom_id res chain seq x y z
N MET A 1 -1.18 4.41 8.17
CA MET A 1 -0.83 4.13 6.73
C MET A 1 -0.99 5.43 5.96
N ASP A 2 -0.31 5.62 4.83
CA ASP A 2 -0.48 6.87 4.07
C ASP A 2 -0.24 6.70 2.56
N TRP A 3 -0.85 7.58 1.76
CA TRP A 3 -0.72 7.60 0.30
C TRP A 3 0.25 8.69 -0.14
N VAL A 4 1.28 8.28 -0.88
CA VAL A 4 2.13 9.18 -1.64
C VAL A 4 1.54 9.31 -3.04
N THR A 5 0.96 10.47 -3.34
CA THR A 5 0.30 10.75 -4.62
C THR A 5 1.08 11.76 -5.46
N GLY A 6 0.77 11.84 -6.75
CA GLY A 6 1.42 12.80 -7.67
C GLY A 6 2.79 12.35 -8.15
N LEU A 7 3.07 11.05 -8.12
CA LEU A 7 4.29 10.49 -8.68
C LEU A 7 4.20 10.44 -10.21
N PRO A 8 5.31 10.66 -10.93
CA PRO A 8 5.34 10.43 -12.36
C PRO A 8 4.99 8.95 -12.65
N PRO A 9 4.19 8.67 -13.68
CA PRO A 9 3.76 7.31 -13.99
C PRO A 9 4.97 6.41 -14.26
N GLY A 10 5.12 5.34 -13.49
CA GLY A 10 6.26 4.43 -13.52
C GLY A 10 5.89 2.98 -13.82
N GLY A 11 6.82 2.27 -14.47
CA GLY A 11 6.70 0.84 -14.80
C GLY A 11 5.66 0.50 -15.88
N ASP A 12 5.54 -0.79 -16.18
CA ASP A 12 4.68 -1.28 -17.27
C ASP A 12 3.18 -0.97 -17.05
N LYS A 13 2.77 -0.88 -15.79
CA LYS A 13 1.38 -0.58 -15.38
C LYS A 13 1.12 0.90 -15.10
N ARG A 14 2.10 1.78 -15.33
CA ARG A 14 1.98 3.25 -15.15
C ARG A 14 1.42 3.65 -13.79
N TYR A 15 1.93 3.05 -12.71
CA TYR A 15 1.55 3.41 -11.35
C TYR A 15 1.91 4.88 -11.09
N ASN A 16 0.98 5.65 -10.53
CA ASN A 16 1.12 7.10 -10.30
C ASN A 16 0.98 7.48 -8.81
N ALA A 17 0.80 6.48 -7.95
CA ALA A 17 0.74 6.62 -6.51
C ALA A 17 1.46 5.44 -5.83
N CYS A 18 1.76 5.62 -4.56
CA CYS A 18 2.29 4.55 -3.72
C CYS A 18 1.61 4.57 -2.36
N LEU A 19 1.06 3.43 -1.96
CA LEU A 19 0.55 3.23 -0.61
C LEU A 19 1.71 2.76 0.27
N VAL A 20 1.95 3.49 1.36
CA VAL A 20 2.99 3.17 2.33
C VAL A 20 2.35 2.67 3.61
N ILE A 21 2.71 1.45 3.99
CA ILE A 21 2.27 0.81 5.23
C ILE A 21 3.51 0.52 6.06
N VAL A 22 3.50 0.96 7.32
CA VAL A 22 4.62 0.74 8.22
C VAL A 22 4.12 -0.05 9.41
N ASP A 23 4.71 -1.22 9.63
CA ASP A 23 4.54 -1.90 10.90
C ASP A 23 5.33 -1.15 11.98
N ARG A 24 4.63 -0.71 13.03
CA ARG A 24 5.25 0.06 14.12
C ARG A 24 6.16 -0.78 15.01
N PHE A 25 5.95 -2.10 15.06
CA PHE A 25 6.79 -3.01 15.81
C PHE A 25 8.10 -3.27 15.07
N GLY A 26 8.02 -3.79 13.84
CA GLY A 26 9.17 -4.08 13.00
C GLY A 26 9.90 -2.86 12.45
N LYS A 27 9.27 -1.67 12.48
CA LYS A 27 9.76 -0.44 11.82
C LYS A 27 10.06 -0.62 10.34
N THR A 28 9.49 -1.64 9.73
CA THR A 28 9.70 -1.98 8.32
C THR A 28 8.62 -1.31 7.48
N PRO A 29 8.99 -0.38 6.58
CA PRO A 29 8.05 0.16 5.62
C PRO A 29 7.84 -0.81 4.47
N ILE A 30 6.57 -0.98 4.09
CA ILE A 30 6.11 -1.74 2.94
C ILE A 30 5.55 -0.74 1.94
N PHE A 31 6.14 -0.73 0.74
CA PHE A 31 5.77 0.16 -0.35
C PHE A 31 4.96 -0.61 -1.37
N LEU A 32 3.74 -0.17 -1.61
CA LEU A 32 2.81 -0.78 -2.54
C LEU A 32 2.55 0.19 -3.69
N PRO A 33 2.88 -0.17 -4.94
CA PRO A 33 2.56 0.66 -6.08
C PRO A 33 1.05 0.60 -6.37
N CYS A 34 0.40 1.76 -6.50
CA CYS A 34 -1.03 1.85 -6.75
C CYS A 34 -1.36 2.99 -7.72
N HIS A 35 -2.63 3.09 -8.11
CA HIS A 35 -3.15 4.21 -8.86
C HIS A 35 -3.91 5.14 -7.93
N LYS A 36 -3.80 6.45 -8.17
CA LYS A 36 -4.53 7.47 -7.40
C LYS A 36 -6.05 7.27 -7.44
N ASP A 37 -6.54 6.69 -8.53
CA ASP A 37 -7.95 6.47 -8.81
C ASP A 37 -8.43 5.06 -8.41
N ASP A 38 -7.59 4.27 -7.73
CA ASP A 38 -7.97 2.93 -7.24
C ASP A 38 -9.11 3.02 -6.22
N SER A 39 -10.05 2.08 -6.31
CA SER A 39 -11.16 2.02 -5.36
C SER A 39 -10.69 1.50 -3.99
N ALA A 40 -11.51 1.70 -2.97
CA ALA A 40 -11.27 1.12 -1.65
C ALA A 40 -11.14 -0.42 -1.71
N MET A 41 -11.92 -1.07 -2.57
CA MET A 41 -11.88 -2.53 -2.74
C MET A 41 -10.59 -3.01 -3.40
N ASP A 42 -10.08 -2.27 -4.39
CA ASP A 42 -8.80 -2.60 -5.03
C ASP A 42 -7.64 -2.45 -4.03
N THR A 43 -7.70 -1.41 -3.19
CA THR A 43 -6.73 -1.18 -2.12
C THR A 43 -6.77 -2.31 -1.08
N ASP A 44 -7.96 -2.72 -0.65
CA ASP A 44 -8.14 -3.80 0.32
C ASP A 44 -7.57 -5.13 -0.20
N LEU A 45 -7.84 -5.46 -1.47
CA LEU A 45 -7.28 -6.65 -2.12
C LEU A 45 -5.75 -6.59 -2.18
N LEU A 46 -5.19 -5.41 -2.43
CA LEU A 46 -3.75 -5.21 -2.51
C LEU A 46 -3.09 -5.42 -1.15
N ILE A 47 -3.69 -4.87 -0.09
CA ILE A 47 -3.24 -5.08 1.30
C ILE A 47 -3.36 -6.54 1.71
N TRP A 48 -4.50 -7.17 1.42
CA TRP A 48 -4.77 -8.55 1.77
C TRP A 48 -3.76 -9.51 1.15
N ASN A 49 -3.49 -9.34 -0.15
CA ASN A 49 -2.62 -10.25 -0.89
C ASN A 49 -1.13 -10.01 -0.62
N GLN A 50 -0.71 -8.75 -0.42
CA GLN A 50 0.72 -8.40 -0.37
C GLN A 50 1.25 -8.06 1.01
N VAL A 51 0.41 -7.69 1.98
CA VAL A 51 0.86 -7.15 3.27
C VAL A 51 0.53 -8.09 4.42
N VAL A 52 -0.69 -8.62 4.46
CA VAL A 52 -1.14 -9.54 5.53
C VAL A 52 -0.26 -10.79 5.60
N SER A 53 0.29 -11.25 4.47
CA SER A 53 1.24 -12.36 4.43
C SER A 53 2.56 -12.08 5.18
N TRP A 54 2.97 -10.81 5.28
CA TRP A 54 4.21 -10.41 5.95
C TRP A 54 3.98 -9.99 7.41
N THR A 55 2.92 -9.26 7.67
CA THR A 55 2.67 -8.63 8.99
C THR A 55 1.62 -9.35 9.82
N GLY A 56 0.89 -10.31 9.24
CA GLY A 56 -0.34 -10.82 9.82
C GLY A 56 -1.49 -9.82 9.76
N ILE A 57 -2.58 -10.13 10.46
CA ILE A 57 -3.78 -9.28 10.53
C ILE A 57 -3.57 -8.15 11.54
N PHE A 58 -3.84 -6.92 11.12
CA PHE A 58 -3.74 -5.75 11.98
C PHE A 58 -4.92 -5.66 12.96
N THR A 59 -4.63 -5.45 14.24
CA THR A 59 -5.67 -5.15 15.23
C THR A 59 -5.98 -3.66 15.30
N ASN A 60 -5.03 -2.80 14.90
CA ASN A 60 -5.16 -1.35 15.00
C ASN A 60 -4.47 -0.68 13.82
N ILE A 61 -5.21 0.18 13.12
CA ILE A 61 -4.72 1.03 12.04
C ILE A 61 -4.89 2.46 12.52
N ILE A 62 -3.79 3.21 12.54
CA ILE A 62 -3.76 4.64 12.79
C ILE A 62 -2.98 5.38 11.71
#